data_AF-A0A507DWD3-F1
#
_entry.id   AF-A0A507DWD3-F1
#
_cell.length_a   1.000
_cell.length_b   1.000
_cell.length_c   1.000
_cell.angle_alpha   90.00
_cell.angle_beta   90.00
_cell.angle_gamma   90.00
#
_symmetry.space_group_name_H-M   'P 1'
#
loop_
_entity.id
_entity.type
_entity.pdbx_description
1 polymer ?
#
loop_
_entity_poly.entity_id
_entity_poly.type
_entity_poly.pdbx_seq_one_letter_code
_entity_poly.pdbx_strand_id
1 'polypeptide(L)'
;MATVIKELWGIRPAFLKFPKQRNLVELIAHAPNAGVGLRVIPTVWHMKGWSDSFYTVTDIQLDGDMAHGKVFGKLTWRGREEPQITEIRKISKYNWHLYQPPSEMKALEMKLGIPADAPTA
;
A
#
# COMPACT_ATOMS: atom_id res chain seq x y z
N MET A 1 -7.77 6.46 34.83
CA MET A 1 -7.99 7.18 33.55
C MET A 1 -8.18 6.26 32.33
N ALA A 2 -8.30 4.93 32.47
CA ALA A 2 -8.53 4.02 31.34
C ALA A 2 -10.02 3.72 31.05
N THR A 3 -10.94 4.22 31.89
CA THR A 3 -12.36 3.85 31.87
C THR A 3 -13.18 4.71 30.91
N VAL A 4 -12.83 5.99 30.74
CA VAL A 4 -13.62 6.97 29.94
C VAL A 4 -13.60 6.65 28.44
N ILE A 5 -12.52 6.02 27.95
CA ILE A 5 -12.36 5.72 26.51
C ILE A 5 -13.28 4.57 26.07
N LYS A 6 -13.62 3.64 26.96
CA LYS A 6 -14.49 2.49 26.65
C LYS A 6 -15.98 2.85 26.59
N GLU A 7 -16.42 3.82 27.39
CA GLU A 7 -17.84 4.24 27.45
C GLU A 7 -18.28 5.06 26.22
N LEU A 8 -17.38 5.86 25.64
CA LEU A 8 -17.74 6.74 24.52
C LEU A 8 -17.72 6.06 23.14
N TRP A 9 -17.00 4.93 22.97
CA TRP A 9 -16.67 4.40 21.64
C TRP A 9 -17.00 2.91 21.44
N GLY A 10 -17.61 2.27 22.44
CA GLY A 10 -17.90 0.83 22.41
C GLY A 10 -16.64 -0.04 22.46
N ILE A 11 -16.83 -1.36 22.34
CA ILE A 11 -15.77 -2.38 22.52
C ILE A 11 -14.62 -2.21 21.51
N ARG A 12 -14.88 -1.54 20.36
CA ARG A 12 -13.89 -1.23 19.32
C ARG A 12 -14.26 0.08 18.60
N PRO A 13 -13.64 1.23 18.91
CA PRO A 13 -13.86 2.45 18.15
C PRO A 13 -13.71 2.24 16.64
N ALA A 14 -14.55 2.90 15.84
CA ALA A 14 -14.50 2.78 14.38
C ALA A 14 -13.14 3.19 13.78
N PHE A 15 -12.35 4.02 14.47
CA PHE A 15 -10.99 4.40 14.07
C PHE A 15 -9.94 3.29 14.30
N LEU A 16 -10.23 2.29 15.15
CA LEU A 16 -9.45 1.06 15.31
C LEU A 16 -9.86 -0.03 14.31
N LYS A 17 -10.81 0.24 13.41
CA LYS A 17 -11.04 -0.68 12.28
C LYS A 17 -9.78 -0.63 11.42
N PHE A 18 -9.08 -1.77 11.34
CA PHE A 18 -8.05 -1.97 10.33
C PHE A 18 -8.61 -1.51 8.99
N PRO A 19 -7.88 -0.69 8.22
CA PRO A 19 -8.38 -0.17 6.96
C PRO A 19 -8.87 -1.35 6.12
N LYS A 20 -10.13 -1.26 5.67
CA LYS A 20 -10.73 -2.22 4.73
C LYS A 20 -9.68 -2.51 3.67
N GLN A 21 -9.36 -3.79 3.49
CA GLN A 21 -8.35 -4.23 2.54
C GLN A 21 -8.60 -3.53 1.20
N ARG A 22 -7.68 -2.64 0.80
CA ARG A 22 -7.88 -1.79 -0.39
C ARG A 22 -7.41 -2.53 -1.61
N ASN A 23 -8.30 -2.62 -2.59
CA ASN A 23 -7.93 -3.01 -3.94
C ASN A 23 -6.99 -1.95 -4.53
N LEU A 24 -6.17 -2.34 -5.50
CA LEU A 24 -5.24 -1.40 -6.14
C LEU A 24 -5.99 -0.24 -6.78
N VAL A 25 -7.14 -0.52 -7.40
CA VAL A 25 -7.98 0.48 -8.06
C VAL A 25 -8.50 1.51 -7.06
N GLU A 26 -9.04 1.08 -5.92
CA GLU A 26 -9.48 1.99 -4.85
C GLU A 26 -8.31 2.80 -4.29
N LEU A 27 -7.15 2.15 -4.10
CA LEU A 27 -5.95 2.81 -3.58
C LEU A 27 -5.48 3.94 -4.51
N ILE A 28 -5.52 3.69 -5.82
CA ILE A 28 -5.16 4.63 -6.87
C ILE A 28 -6.21 5.73 -7.05
N ALA A 29 -7.50 5.39 -6.98
CA ALA A 29 -8.60 6.36 -7.10
C ALA A 29 -8.59 7.41 -6.00
N HIS A 30 -8.09 7.07 -4.81
CA HIS A 30 -7.90 8.01 -3.70
C HIS A 30 -6.58 8.81 -3.77
N ALA A 31 -5.69 8.49 -4.71
CA ALA A 31 -4.39 9.14 -4.83
C ALA A 31 -4.43 10.34 -5.81
N PRO A 32 -3.60 11.37 -5.57
CA PRO A 32 -3.44 12.48 -6.53
C PRO A 32 -2.88 11.96 -7.86
N ASN A 33 -3.21 12.65 -8.97
CA ASN A 33 -2.83 12.25 -10.34
C ASN A 33 -3.25 10.83 -10.73
N ALA A 34 -4.37 10.36 -10.18
CA ALA A 34 -4.81 8.97 -10.34
C ALA A 34 -3.66 8.00 -10.05
N GLY A 35 -2.79 8.26 -9.08
CA GLY A 35 -1.73 7.34 -8.67
C GLY A 35 -0.64 6.99 -9.71
N VAL A 36 -0.52 7.73 -10.81
CA VAL A 36 0.61 7.59 -11.75
C VAL A 36 1.92 7.97 -11.05
N GLY A 37 2.94 7.13 -11.19
CA GLY A 37 4.24 7.27 -10.51
C GLY A 37 4.29 6.67 -9.11
N LEU A 38 3.16 6.18 -8.57
CA LEU A 38 3.16 5.49 -7.29
C LEU A 38 3.82 4.12 -7.39
N ARG A 39 4.56 3.78 -6.34
CA ARG A 39 5.08 2.44 -6.14
C ARG A 39 4.11 1.67 -5.26
N VAL A 40 3.74 0.48 -5.70
CA VAL A 40 2.75 -0.37 -5.04
C VAL A 40 3.31 -1.77 -4.84
N ILE A 41 2.95 -2.37 -3.71
CA ILE A 41 3.36 -3.73 -3.34
C ILE A 41 2.12 -4.50 -2.88
N PRO A 42 1.90 -5.75 -3.36
CA PRO A 42 0.84 -6.57 -2.83
C PRO A 42 1.20 -7.05 -1.41
N THR A 43 0.23 -7.11 -0.51
CA THR A 43 0.44 -7.52 0.90
C THR A 43 1.15 -8.86 1.01
N VAL A 44 0.89 -9.79 0.08
CA VAL A 44 1.54 -11.11 0.04
C VAL A 44 3.06 -10.99 -0.13
N TRP A 45 3.54 -10.00 -0.90
CA TRP A 45 4.98 -9.77 -1.07
C TRP A 45 5.57 -9.08 0.16
N HIS A 46 4.82 -8.13 0.73
CA HIS A 46 5.21 -7.47 1.99
C HIS A 46 5.36 -8.48 3.13
N MET A 47 4.38 -9.38 3.33
CA MET A 47 4.43 -10.43 4.35
C MET A 47 5.57 -11.44 4.12
N LYS A 48 6.03 -11.61 2.88
CA LYS A 48 7.19 -12.45 2.54
C LYS A 48 8.53 -11.74 2.71
N GLY A 49 8.53 -10.47 3.12
CA GLY A 49 9.75 -9.67 3.25
C GLY A 49 10.39 -9.33 1.90
N TRP A 50 9.63 -9.34 0.81
CA TRP A 50 10.15 -8.98 -0.53
C TRP A 50 10.12 -7.46 -0.72
N SER A 51 10.93 -6.77 0.08
CA SER A 51 11.07 -5.31 0.06
C SER A 51 11.69 -4.77 -1.22
N ASP A 52 12.37 -5.60 -2.01
CA ASP A 52 13.01 -5.17 -3.26
C ASP A 52 12.16 -5.45 -4.50
N SER A 53 10.91 -5.88 -4.29
CA SER A 53 9.96 -6.16 -5.37
C SER A 53 8.72 -5.27 -5.25
N PHE A 54 8.50 -4.42 -6.25
CA PHE A 54 7.36 -3.51 -6.31
C PHE A 54 6.97 -3.19 -7.75
N TYR A 55 5.74 -2.74 -7.96
CA TYR A 55 5.30 -2.20 -9.24
C TYR A 55 5.31 -0.69 -9.18
N THR A 56 5.82 -0.04 -10.22
CA THR A 56 5.67 1.41 -10.41
C THR A 56 4.56 1.65 -11.41
N VAL A 57 3.47 2.27 -10.97
CA VAL A 57 2.30 2.54 -11.82
C VAL A 57 2.65 3.60 -12.85
N THR A 58 2.36 3.32 -14.13
CA THR A 58 2.66 4.24 -15.24
C THR A 58 1.42 4.71 -15.97
N ASP A 59 0.44 3.83 -16.15
CA ASP A 59 -0.78 4.15 -16.89
C ASP A 59 -1.96 3.38 -16.29
N ILE A 60 -3.15 3.98 -16.33
CA ILE A 60 -4.35 3.41 -15.75
C ILE A 60 -5.52 3.65 -16.69
N GLN A 61 -6.23 2.58 -16.96
CA GLN A 61 -7.48 2.59 -17.71
C GLN A 61 -8.58 2.15 -16.76
N LEU A 62 -9.24 3.11 -16.12
CA LEU A 62 -10.42 2.84 -15.29
C LEU A 62 -11.66 2.76 -16.16
N ASP A 63 -12.52 1.79 -15.86
CA ASP A 63 -13.88 1.76 -16.39
C ASP A 63 -14.75 2.84 -15.71
N GLY A 64 -15.87 3.21 -16.32
CA GLY A 64 -16.72 4.32 -15.86
C GLY A 64 -17.23 4.21 -14.42
N ASP A 65 -17.26 3.01 -13.85
CA ASP A 65 -17.62 2.75 -12.45
C ASP A 65 -16.49 3.04 -11.43
N MET A 66 -15.27 3.37 -11.89
CA MET A 66 -14.06 3.60 -11.09
C MET A 66 -13.66 2.45 -10.13
N ALA A 67 -14.39 1.33 -10.15
CA ALA A 67 -14.16 0.14 -9.32
C ALA A 67 -13.38 -0.95 -10.06
N HIS A 68 -13.43 -0.91 -11.40
CA HIS A 68 -12.79 -1.86 -12.30
C HIS A 68 -11.89 -1.11 -13.28
N GLY A 69 -10.93 -1.83 -13.84
CA GLY A 69 -10.04 -1.27 -14.84
C GLY A 69 -8.81 -2.14 -15.07
N LYS A 70 -7.87 -1.57 -15.81
CA LYS A 70 -6.54 -2.12 -16.03
C LYS A 70 -5.53 -1.12 -15.51
N VAL A 71 -4.53 -1.63 -14.81
CA VAL A 71 -3.42 -0.82 -14.31
C VAL A 71 -2.16 -1.36 -14.95
N PHE A 72 -1.40 -0.48 -15.57
CA PHE A 72 -0.11 -0.78 -16.18
C PHE A 72 1.01 -0.18 -15.34
N GLY A 73 2.11 -0.91 -15.26
CA GLY A 73 3.27 -0.45 -14.52
C GLY A 73 4.54 -1.20 -14.87
N LYS A 74 5.67 -0.66 -14.41
CA LYS A 74 6.97 -1.31 -14.49
C LYS A 74 7.16 -2.21 -13.28
N LEU A 75 7.48 -3.48 -13.50
CA LEU A 75 7.83 -4.41 -12.43
C LEU A 75 9.29 -4.18 -12.04
N THR A 76 9.53 -3.93 -10.77
CA THR A 76 10.84 -4.10 -10.16
C THR A 76 10.81 -5.41 -9.39
N TRP A 77 11.67 -6.34 -9.75
CA TRP A 77 11.77 -7.64 -9.10
C TRP A 77 13.14 -7.83 -8.49
N ARG A 78 13.20 -7.95 -7.16
CA ARG A 78 14.46 -8.13 -6.39
C ARG A 78 15.52 -7.09 -6.76
N GLY A 79 15.11 -5.83 -6.87
CA GLY A 79 15.98 -4.70 -7.18
C GLY A 79 16.34 -4.56 -8.66
N ARG A 80 15.84 -5.42 -9.55
CA ARG A 80 15.99 -5.26 -11.00
C ARG A 80 14.70 -4.70 -11.58
N GLU A 81 14.78 -3.51 -12.16
CA GLU A 81 13.67 -2.95 -12.93
C GLU A 81 13.56 -3.63 -14.29
N GLU A 82 12.36 -4.05 -14.64
CA GLU A 82 12.05 -4.48 -16.00
C GLU A 82 11.66 -3.24 -16.83
N PRO A 83 12.26 -3.06 -18.02
CA PRO A 83 11.99 -1.89 -18.85
C PRO A 83 10.59 -1.94 -19.47
N GLN A 84 9.99 -3.13 -19.58
CA GLN A 84 8.65 -3.31 -20.12
C GLN A 84 7.58 -2.87 -19.13
N ILE A 85 6.69 -2.02 -19.62
CA ILE A 85 5.43 -1.73 -18.96
C ILE A 85 4.54 -2.96 -19.13
N THR A 86 4.14 -3.54 -18.01
CA THR A 86 3.31 -4.75 -17.97
C THR A 86 2.00 -4.46 -17.26
N GLU A 87 0.95 -5.16 -17.67
CA GLU A 87 -0.32 -5.12 -16.95
C GLU A 87 -0.14 -5.75 -15.58
N ILE A 88 -0.47 -4.99 -14.53
CA ILE A 88 -0.48 -5.48 -13.16
C ILE A 88 -1.67 -6.44 -13.04
N ARG A 89 -1.39 -7.70 -12.75
CA ARG A 89 -2.44 -8.72 -12.61
C ARG A 89 -3.03 -8.69 -11.20
N LYS A 90 -4.28 -9.16 -11.07
CA LYS A 90 -4.97 -9.37 -9.78
C LYS A 90 -5.15 -8.09 -8.95
N ILE A 91 -5.33 -6.95 -9.62
CA ILE A 91 -5.51 -5.62 -9.01
C ILE A 91 -6.68 -5.53 -8.02
N SER A 92 -7.74 -6.31 -8.23
CA SER A 92 -8.96 -6.34 -7.41
C SER A 92 -9.03 -7.57 -6.48
N LYS A 93 -8.10 -8.53 -6.64
CA LYS A 93 -8.09 -9.77 -5.85
C LYS A 93 -7.09 -9.73 -4.71
N TYR A 94 -5.99 -9.00 -4.90
CA TYR A 94 -4.99 -8.80 -3.85
C TYR A 94 -5.20 -7.48 -3.15
N ASN A 95 -4.71 -7.47 -1.92
CA ASN A 95 -4.60 -6.27 -1.13
C ASN A 95 -3.30 -5.58 -1.50
N TRP A 96 -3.38 -4.28 -1.67
CA TRP A 96 -2.25 -3.48 -2.10
C TRP A 96 -1.91 -2.44 -1.06
N HIS A 97 -0.62 -2.20 -0.93
CA HIS A 97 -0.07 -1.15 -0.09
C HIS A 97 0.80 -0.24 -0.94
N LEU A 98 0.92 1.01 -0.51
CA LEU A 98 1.94 1.91 -1.01
C LEU A 98 3.30 1.35 -0.58
N TYR A 99 4.17 1.18 -1.56
CA TYR A 99 5.53 0.77 -1.31
C TYR A 99 6.31 1.97 -0.75
N GLN A 100 6.84 1.81 0.46
CA GLN A 100 7.79 2.74 1.04
C GLN A 100 9.16 2.07 1.02
N PRO A 101 10.18 2.70 0.40
CA PRO A 101 11.49 2.07 0.36
C PRO A 101 12.09 2.01 1.78
N PRO A 102 12.87 0.96 2.08
CA PRO A 102 13.46 0.76 3.41
C PRO A 102 14.32 1.96 3.87
N SER A 103 14.93 2.67 2.92
CA SER A 103 15.71 3.89 3.19
C SER A 103 14.85 5.06 3.68
N GLU A 104 13.65 5.23 3.11
CA GLU A 104 12.71 6.26 3.58
C GLU A 104 12.09 5.86 4.91
N MET A 105 11.76 4.58 5.12
CA MET A 105 11.31 4.09 6.43
C MET A 105 12.36 4.37 7.51
N LYS A 106 13.62 3.98 7.30
CA LYS A 106 14.70 4.28 8.25
C LYS A 106 14.86 5.77 8.52
N ALA A 107 14.75 6.61 7.48
CA ALA A 107 14.82 8.05 7.64
C ALA A 107 13.62 8.63 8.41
N LEU A 108 12.42 8.08 8.20
CA LEU A 108 11.21 8.45 8.94
C LEU A 108 11.30 8.00 10.40
N GLU A 109 11.74 6.79 10.67
CA GLU A 109 11.98 6.26 12.02
C GLU A 109 13.01 7.11 12.78
N MET A 110 14.11 7.48 12.10
CA MET A 110 15.12 8.37 12.66
C MET A 110 14.57 9.77 12.95
N LYS A 111 13.73 10.32 12.06
CA LYS A 111 13.08 11.63 12.27
C LYS A 111 12.01 11.61 13.37
N LEU A 112 11.30 10.50 13.53
CA LEU A 112 10.22 10.34 14.51
C LEU A 112 10.71 9.83 15.87
N GLY A 113 12.00 9.46 16.00
CA GLY A 113 12.60 9.04 17.26
C GLY A 113 12.08 7.71 17.80
N ILE A 114 11.52 6.85 16.94
CA ILE A 114 10.99 5.54 17.33
C ILE A 114 12.14 4.52 17.26
N PRO A 115 12.48 3.81 18.36
CA PRO A 115 13.54 2.82 18.33
C PRO A 115 13.14 1.64 17.43
N ALA A 116 14.08 1.21 16.58
CA ALA A 116 13.92 0.21 15.51
C ALA A 116 13.58 -1.23 15.97
N ASP A 117 13.17 -1.41 17.24
CA ASP A 117 12.94 -2.71 17.89
C ASP A 117 11.46 -2.98 18.22
N ALA A 118 10.52 -2.25 17.63
CA ALA A 118 9.10 -2.54 17.81
C ALA A 118 8.73 -3.79 17.00
N PRO A 119 8.32 -4.92 17.63
CA PRO A 119 7.83 -6.06 16.88
C PRO A 119 6.56 -5.66 16.13
N THR A 120 6.60 -5.78 14.80
CA THR A 120 5.41 -5.68 13.93
C THR A 120 4.39 -6.71 14.39
N ALA A 121 3.29 -6.24 14.99
CA ALA A 121 2.15 -7.03 15.45
C ALA A 121 1.22 -7.44 14.30
#